data_AF-A0AAQ3VT01-F1
#
_entry.id   AF-A0AAQ3VT01-F1
#
_cell.length_a   1.000
_cell.length_b   1.000
_cell.length_c   1.000
_cell.angle_alpha   90.00
_cell.angle_beta   90.00
_cell.angle_gamma   90.00
#
_symmetry.space_group_name_H-M   'P 1'
#
loop_
_entity.id
_entity.type
_entity.pdbx_description
1 polymer ?
#
loop_
_entity_poly.entity_id
_entity_poly.type
_entity_poly.pdbx_seq_one_letter_code
_entity_poly.pdbx_strand_id
1 'polypeptide(L)'
;MKKVVLTLVTLGACLALTACGTSENKSTASSSTVESTEDSSSKEDKKMEAMEEDLSEKGVEVEFGSDHSYVWFTREKSMDYDYFNLKFVFTSNPNEIFEIRLTLKGNIDGKDKDPLYFSVSKGRIVEKSGSDTDINKLADILEELDYSDQEILEFVQWYHDNKE
;
A
#
# COMPACT_ATOMS: atom_id res chain seq x y z
N MET A 1 -31.67 -26.90 3.28
CA MET A 1 -30.66 -27.34 4.29
C MET A 1 -29.35 -27.62 3.56
N LYS A 2 -28.39 -26.69 3.60
CA LYS A 2 -27.06 -26.85 3.00
C LYS A 2 -26.05 -26.99 4.14
N LYS A 3 -25.30 -28.09 4.15
CA LYS A 3 -24.24 -28.37 5.14
C LYS A 3 -22.96 -27.70 4.66
N VAL A 4 -22.34 -26.90 5.52
CA VAL A 4 -20.97 -26.42 5.32
C VAL A 4 -20.12 -27.09 6.39
N VAL A 5 -19.19 -27.92 5.93
CA VAL A 5 -18.20 -28.60 6.77
C VAL A 5 -17.03 -27.64 6.92
N LEU A 6 -16.79 -27.21 8.16
CA LEU A 6 -15.68 -26.35 8.53
C LEU A 6 -14.51 -27.24 8.95
N THR A 7 -13.50 -27.38 8.10
CA THR A 7 -12.28 -28.14 8.44
C THR A 7 -11.25 -27.16 8.97
N LEU A 8 -11.07 -27.14 10.29
CA LEU A 8 -10.07 -26.35 11.01
C LEU A 8 -8.70 -27.03 10.82
N VAL A 9 -7.79 -26.42 10.07
CA VAL A 9 -6.40 -26.88 9.95
C VAL A 9 -5.57 -26.12 10.98
N THR A 10 -5.22 -26.79 12.07
CA THR A 10 -4.19 -26.34 13.01
C THR A 10 -2.83 -26.87 12.57
N LEU A 11 -1.92 -26.00 12.16
CA LEU A 11 -0.49 -26.30 12.16
C LEU A 11 0.23 -25.28 13.04
N GLY A 12 0.53 -25.70 14.26
CA GLY A 12 1.57 -25.10 15.07
C GLY A 12 2.93 -25.72 14.73
N ALA A 13 3.96 -24.89 14.70
CA ALA A 13 5.32 -25.32 14.93
C ALA A 13 6.13 -24.13 15.48
N CYS A 14 6.25 -24.09 16.81
CA CYS A 14 7.23 -23.25 17.49
C CYS A 14 8.64 -23.74 17.10
N LEU A 15 9.46 -22.87 16.52
CA LEU A 15 10.90 -23.08 16.45
C LEU A 15 11.56 -22.21 17.51
N ALA A 16 11.92 -22.85 18.61
CA ALA A 16 12.83 -22.28 19.59
C ALA A 16 14.24 -22.28 19.02
N LEU A 17 14.79 -21.08 18.79
CA LEU A 17 16.23 -20.87 18.60
C LEU A 17 16.76 -20.14 19.83
N THR A 18 17.67 -20.79 20.56
CA THR A 18 18.88 -20.18 21.14
C THR A 18 19.74 -21.29 21.72
N ALA A 19 20.61 -21.84 20.87
CA ALA A 19 21.77 -22.59 21.33
C ALA A 19 22.81 -21.59 21.85
N CYS A 20 23.13 -21.71 23.13
CA CYS A 20 24.22 -21.03 23.80
C CYS A 20 25.54 -21.72 23.40
N GLY A 21 26.47 -20.99 22.79
CA GLY A 21 27.79 -21.48 22.41
C GLY A 21 28.86 -20.48 22.82
N THR A 22 29.43 -20.68 24.01
CA THR A 22 30.62 -19.98 24.49
C THR A 22 31.84 -20.86 24.25
N SER A 23 32.83 -20.37 23.50
CA SER A 23 34.25 -20.76 23.61
C SER A 23 35.12 -19.79 22.80
N GLU A 24 36.02 -19.11 23.52
CA GLU A 24 37.12 -18.29 23.00
C GLU A 24 38.14 -19.12 22.19
N ASN A 25 38.68 -18.58 21.08
CA ASN A 25 40.10 -18.20 21.00
C ASN A 25 40.53 -17.56 19.65
N LYS A 26 41.16 -16.39 19.77
CA LYS A 26 42.35 -15.84 19.10
C LYS A 26 42.52 -15.76 17.56
N SER A 27 42.79 -14.51 17.18
CA SER A 27 43.71 -14.02 16.15
C SER A 27 43.24 -14.01 14.69
N THR A 28 43.05 -12.81 14.12
CA THR A 28 43.99 -12.19 13.15
C THR A 28 43.45 -10.82 12.72
N ALA A 29 44.38 -9.95 12.35
CA ALA A 29 44.25 -8.53 12.03
C ALA A 29 43.20 -8.12 11.00
N SER A 30 43.00 -6.79 10.97
CA SER A 30 42.37 -5.99 9.92
C SER A 30 40.86 -5.84 10.01
N SER A 31 40.40 -4.95 10.91
CA SER A 31 39.10 -4.31 10.74
C SER A 31 39.33 -2.99 10.02
N SER A 32 39.39 -3.06 8.69
CA SER A 32 38.77 -2.04 7.87
C SER A 32 37.29 -2.08 8.22
N THR A 33 36.77 -1.00 8.79
CA THR A 33 35.33 -0.78 8.88
C THR A 33 34.78 -0.88 7.46
N VAL A 34 34.25 -2.04 7.12
CA VAL A 34 33.32 -2.19 6.00
C VAL A 34 32.06 -1.50 6.51
N GLU A 35 32.00 -0.20 6.27
CA GLU A 35 30.74 0.52 6.23
C GLU A 35 29.98 -0.14 5.08
N SER A 36 29.20 -1.18 5.41
CA SER A 36 28.26 -1.76 4.49
C SER A 36 27.27 -0.65 4.15
N THR A 37 27.49 -0.01 3.02
CA THR A 37 26.48 0.69 2.23
C THR A 37 25.39 -0.32 1.90
N GLU A 38 24.52 -0.56 2.88
CA GLU A 38 23.24 -1.19 2.65
C GLU A 38 22.50 -0.24 1.72
N ASP A 39 22.44 -0.65 0.45
CA ASP A 39 22.04 0.15 -0.69
C ASP A 39 20.68 0.79 -0.43
N SER A 40 20.56 2.10 -0.60
CA SER A 40 19.34 2.84 -0.23
C SER A 40 18.11 2.34 -0.99
N SER A 41 18.30 1.88 -2.24
CA SER A 41 17.25 1.24 -3.03
C SER A 41 16.69 -0.01 -2.34
N SER A 42 17.56 -0.88 -1.81
CA SER A 42 17.11 -2.08 -1.10
C SER A 42 16.33 -1.82 0.19
N LYS A 43 16.49 -0.62 0.78
CA LYS A 43 15.72 -0.20 1.97
C LYS A 43 14.36 0.35 1.57
N GLU A 44 14.31 1.10 0.47
CA GLU A 44 13.08 1.63 -0.09
C GLU A 44 12.18 0.51 -0.59
N ASP A 45 12.71 -0.46 -1.32
CA ASP A 45 11.94 -1.61 -1.80
C ASP A 45 11.32 -2.40 -0.64
N LYS A 46 12.09 -2.68 0.42
CA LYS A 46 11.57 -3.35 1.62
C LYS A 46 10.48 -2.54 2.33
N LYS A 47 10.60 -1.20 2.35
CA LYS A 47 9.57 -0.32 2.92
C LYS A 47 8.28 -0.45 2.11
N MET A 48 8.37 -0.42 0.79
CA MET A 48 7.20 -0.46 -0.08
C MET A 48 6.55 -1.85 -0.11
N GLU A 49 7.34 -2.93 -0.07
CA GLU A 49 6.81 -4.29 0.10
C GLU A 49 6.07 -4.46 1.44
N ALA A 50 6.62 -3.91 2.53
CA ALA A 50 5.94 -3.92 3.84
C ALA A 50 4.64 -3.10 3.82
N MET A 51 4.60 -2.00 3.07
CA MET A 51 3.40 -1.19 2.87
C MET A 51 2.34 -1.94 2.03
N GLU A 52 2.75 -2.70 1.01
CA GLU A 52 1.85 -3.59 0.23
C GLU A 52 1.20 -4.64 1.14
N GLU A 53 1.99 -5.27 2.02
CA GLU A 53 1.51 -6.26 2.99
C GLU A 53 0.54 -5.63 4.01
N ASP A 54 0.89 -4.49 4.60
CA ASP A 54 0.03 -3.78 5.56
C ASP A 54 -1.31 -3.31 4.93
N LEU A 55 -1.29 -2.80 3.69
CA LEU A 55 -2.50 -2.47 2.95
C LEU A 55 -3.41 -3.70 2.80
N SER A 56 -2.83 -4.86 2.49
CA SER A 56 -3.55 -6.14 2.38
C SER A 56 -4.13 -6.60 3.72
N GLU A 57 -3.39 -6.48 4.82
CA GLU A 57 -3.90 -6.78 6.18
C GLU A 57 -5.07 -5.86 6.57
N LYS A 58 -5.04 -4.61 6.10
CA LYS A 58 -6.14 -3.65 6.22
C LYS A 58 -7.25 -3.86 5.16
N GLY A 59 -7.23 -4.97 4.43
CA GLY A 59 -8.28 -5.32 3.46
C GLY A 59 -8.32 -4.45 2.21
N VAL A 60 -7.21 -3.81 1.84
CA VAL A 60 -7.06 -3.07 0.59
C VAL A 60 -6.38 -3.97 -0.44
N GLU A 61 -7.08 -4.21 -1.54
CA GLU A 61 -6.52 -4.86 -2.73
C GLU A 61 -5.86 -3.79 -3.62
N VAL A 62 -4.59 -4.01 -3.98
CA VAL A 62 -3.84 -3.14 -4.90
C VAL A 62 -3.67 -3.85 -6.23
N GLU A 63 -4.16 -3.24 -7.31
CA GLU A 63 -4.19 -3.86 -8.63
C GLU A 63 -3.83 -2.87 -9.75
N PHE A 64 -3.27 -3.38 -10.84
CA PHE A 64 -3.11 -2.62 -12.07
C PHE A 64 -4.38 -2.58 -12.93
N GLY A 65 -4.52 -1.49 -13.67
CA GLY A 65 -5.36 -1.45 -14.84
C GLY A 65 -4.91 -2.37 -15.96
N SER A 66 -5.84 -2.82 -16.79
CA SER A 66 -5.55 -3.72 -17.92
C SER A 66 -4.57 -3.14 -18.95
N ASP A 67 -4.41 -1.82 -18.98
CA ASP A 67 -3.48 -1.09 -19.86
C ASP A 67 -2.31 -0.47 -19.09
N HIS A 68 -2.12 -0.84 -17.81
CA HIS A 68 -1.11 -0.30 -16.88
C HIS A 68 -1.09 1.24 -16.77
N SER A 69 -2.14 1.93 -17.23
CA SER A 69 -2.23 3.40 -17.14
C SER A 69 -2.77 3.89 -15.79
N TYR A 70 -3.08 2.96 -14.89
CA TYR A 70 -3.57 3.25 -13.55
C TYR A 70 -3.30 2.11 -12.56
N VAL A 71 -3.21 2.48 -11.30
CA VAL A 71 -3.19 1.60 -10.13
C VAL A 71 -4.48 1.85 -9.33
N TRP A 72 -5.14 0.80 -8.85
CA TRP A 72 -6.32 0.88 -8.00
C TRP A 72 -6.03 0.37 -6.62
N PHE A 73 -6.59 1.05 -5.63
CA PHE A 73 -6.79 0.52 -4.30
C PHE A 73 -8.28 0.29 -4.12
N THR A 74 -8.67 -0.93 -3.83
CA THR A 74 -10.07 -1.28 -3.57
C THR A 74 -10.19 -1.89 -2.19
N ARG A 75 -11.10 -1.36 -1.38
CA ARG A 75 -11.54 -1.98 -0.14
C ARG A 75 -13.01 -2.32 -0.27
N GLU A 76 -13.35 -3.60 -0.18
CA GLU A 76 -14.75 -4.03 -0.18
C GLU A 76 -15.43 -3.77 1.17
N LYS A 77 -16.76 -3.56 1.14
CA LYS A 77 -17.53 -3.37 2.36
C LYS A 77 -17.57 -4.66 3.18
N SER A 78 -17.10 -4.60 4.43
CA SER A 78 -17.19 -5.70 5.39
C SER A 78 -17.79 -5.21 6.72
N MET A 79 -17.77 -6.04 7.77
CA MET A 79 -18.16 -5.56 9.12
C MET A 79 -17.13 -4.59 9.70
N ASP A 80 -15.88 -4.72 9.27
CA ASP A 80 -14.74 -4.01 9.82
C ASP A 80 -14.36 -2.78 8.97
N TYR A 81 -14.86 -2.72 7.73
CA TYR A 81 -14.37 -1.81 6.70
C TYR A 81 -15.49 -1.20 5.84
N ASP A 82 -15.40 0.11 5.62
CA ASP A 82 -16.23 0.81 4.64
C ASP A 82 -15.65 0.67 3.22
N TYR A 83 -16.54 0.68 2.21
CA TYR A 83 -16.12 0.56 0.82
C TYR A 83 -15.49 1.85 0.31
N PHE A 84 -14.33 1.73 -0.32
CA PHE A 84 -13.78 2.75 -1.20
C PHE A 84 -13.05 2.14 -2.39
N ASN A 85 -12.92 2.94 -3.45
CA ASN A 85 -12.07 2.66 -4.58
C ASN A 85 -11.28 3.93 -4.92
N LEU A 86 -9.95 3.86 -4.82
CA LEU A 86 -9.03 4.95 -5.07
C LEU A 86 -8.17 4.61 -6.29
N LYS A 87 -8.36 5.36 -7.37
CA LYS A 87 -7.68 5.17 -8.65
C LYS A 87 -6.61 6.23 -8.83
N PHE A 88 -5.38 5.81 -9.12
CA PHE A 88 -4.26 6.68 -9.46
C PHE A 88 -3.98 6.57 -10.95
N VAL A 89 -4.03 7.68 -11.67
CA VAL A 89 -3.89 7.72 -13.13
C VAL A 89 -2.54 8.32 -13.50
N PHE A 90 -1.82 7.62 -14.37
CA PHE A 90 -0.48 7.99 -14.82
C PHE A 90 -0.52 8.69 -16.19
N THR A 91 0.31 9.70 -16.37
CA THR A 91 0.67 10.18 -17.70
C THR A 91 1.58 9.18 -18.37
N SER A 92 1.61 9.17 -19.71
CA SER A 92 2.43 8.23 -20.46
C SER A 92 3.87 8.70 -20.69
N ASN A 93 4.18 9.98 -20.47
CA ASN A 93 5.52 10.58 -20.59
C ASN A 93 5.54 12.01 -20.00
N PRO A 94 6.17 12.24 -18.82
CA PRO A 94 6.77 11.23 -17.93
C PRO A 94 5.71 10.28 -17.33
N ASN A 95 6.14 9.12 -16.81
CA ASN A 95 5.27 8.21 -16.06
C ASN A 95 5.07 8.77 -14.65
N GLU A 96 4.10 9.67 -14.51
CA GLU A 96 3.82 10.36 -13.25
C GLU A 96 2.31 10.35 -12.97
N ILE A 97 1.96 10.23 -11.70
CA ILE A 97 0.57 10.35 -11.26
C ILE A 97 0.09 11.79 -11.47
N PHE A 98 -0.97 12.00 -12.25
CA PHE A 98 -1.51 13.35 -12.50
C PHE A 98 -2.95 13.54 -12.01
N GLU A 99 -3.70 12.46 -11.86
CA GLU A 99 -5.09 12.47 -11.41
C GLU A 99 -5.35 11.32 -10.46
N ILE A 100 -6.15 11.60 -9.43
CA ILE A 100 -6.63 10.61 -8.49
C ILE A 100 -8.15 10.68 -8.45
N ARG A 101 -8.81 9.51 -8.48
CA ARG A 101 -10.28 9.42 -8.40
C ARG A 101 -10.66 8.59 -7.19
N LEU A 102 -11.49 9.15 -6.32
CA LEU A 102 -12.06 8.45 -5.17
C LEU A 102 -13.54 8.18 -5.42
N THR A 103 -13.91 6.91 -5.44
CA THR A 103 -15.31 6.46 -5.47
C THR A 103 -15.67 5.87 -4.12
N LEU A 104 -16.74 6.38 -3.52
CA LEU A 104 -17.27 5.89 -2.25
C LEU A 104 -18.65 5.29 -2.48
N LYS A 105 -19.01 4.28 -1.68
CA LYS A 105 -20.35 3.70 -1.70
C LYS A 105 -21.13 4.17 -0.48
N GLY A 106 -22.38 4.58 -0.68
CA GLY A 106 -23.22 5.04 0.42
C GLY A 106 -23.53 3.90 1.41
N ASN A 107 -23.30 4.15 2.71
CA ASN A 107 -23.51 3.14 3.73
C ASN A 107 -24.96 2.67 3.90
N ILE A 108 -25.93 3.50 3.48
CA ILE A 108 -27.38 3.26 3.66
C ILE A 108 -28.05 2.75 2.38
N ASP A 109 -27.68 3.27 1.22
CA ASP A 109 -28.31 2.92 -0.06
C ASP A 109 -27.54 1.87 -0.86
N GLY A 110 -26.28 1.60 -0.49
CA GLY A 110 -25.41 0.68 -1.22
C GLY A 110 -25.20 1.09 -2.67
N LYS A 111 -25.37 2.38 -3.01
CA LYS A 111 -25.15 2.90 -4.34
C LYS A 111 -23.80 3.60 -4.40
N ASP A 112 -23.15 3.46 -5.55
CA ASP A 112 -21.92 4.19 -5.82
C ASP A 112 -22.26 5.67 -5.93
N LYS A 113 -21.46 6.49 -5.25
CA LYS A 113 -21.55 7.94 -5.36
C LYS A 113 -20.78 8.40 -6.59
N ASP A 114 -21.08 9.61 -7.05
CA ASP A 114 -20.27 10.26 -8.07
C ASP A 114 -18.81 10.34 -7.59
N PRO A 115 -17.84 10.06 -8.46
CA PRO A 115 -16.43 10.06 -8.11
C PRO A 115 -15.95 11.47 -7.77
N LEU A 116 -15.05 11.55 -6.80
CA LEU A 116 -14.33 12.77 -6.43
C LEU A 116 -12.98 12.79 -7.15
N TYR A 117 -12.59 13.95 -7.66
CA TYR A 117 -11.41 14.12 -8.48
C TYR A 117 -10.38 15.00 -7.79
N PHE A 118 -9.14 14.55 -7.84
CA PHE A 118 -7.98 15.25 -7.29
C PHE A 118 -6.86 15.29 -8.33
N SER A 119 -5.94 16.23 -8.15
CA SER A 119 -4.71 16.35 -8.92
C SER A 119 -3.50 16.18 -8.02
N VAL A 120 -2.35 15.92 -8.63
CA VAL A 120 -1.07 15.94 -7.93
C VAL A 120 -0.36 17.24 -8.25
N SER A 121 0.09 17.95 -7.22
CA SER A 121 0.89 19.17 -7.37
C SER A 121 2.01 19.18 -6.36
N LYS A 122 3.26 19.27 -6.85
CA LYS A 122 4.47 19.31 -6.01
C LYS A 122 4.54 18.12 -5.02
N GLY A 123 4.20 16.92 -5.50
CA GLY A 123 4.23 15.69 -4.70
C GLY A 123 3.13 15.58 -3.64
N ARG A 124 2.09 16.41 -3.72
CA ARG A 124 0.95 16.43 -2.79
C ARG A 124 -0.36 16.26 -3.54
N ILE A 125 -1.34 15.65 -2.88
CA ILE A 125 -2.68 15.55 -3.44
C ILE A 125 -3.42 16.86 -3.18
N VAL A 126 -4.02 17.43 -4.23
CA VAL A 126 -4.74 18.70 -4.19
C VAL A 126 -6.09 18.59 -4.89
N GLU A 127 -7.02 19.46 -4.51
CA GLU A 127 -8.33 19.54 -5.16
C GLU A 127 -8.22 19.91 -6.64
N LYS A 128 -9.00 19.22 -7.48
CA LYS A 128 -9.04 19.49 -8.93
C LYS A 128 -10.07 20.56 -9.26
N SER A 129 -9.60 21.69 -9.79
CA SER A 129 -10.47 22.80 -10.19
C SER A 129 -11.50 22.40 -11.26
N GLY A 130 -12.76 22.79 -11.07
CA GLY A 130 -13.84 22.53 -12.02
C GLY A 130 -14.34 21.08 -12.03
N SER A 131 -14.03 20.29 -11.00
CA SER A 131 -14.52 18.92 -10.79
C SER A 131 -15.13 18.80 -9.40
N ASP A 132 -15.95 17.77 -9.18
CA ASP A 132 -16.41 17.44 -7.83
C ASP A 132 -15.23 16.91 -7.01
N THR A 133 -15.02 17.51 -5.85
CA THR A 133 -13.87 17.24 -5.00
C THR A 133 -14.28 17.41 -3.54
N ASP A 134 -13.63 16.67 -2.65
CA ASP A 134 -13.82 16.76 -1.21
C ASP A 134 -12.57 16.21 -0.54
N ILE A 135 -11.59 17.09 -0.32
CA ILE A 135 -10.27 16.68 0.20
C ILE A 135 -10.37 16.07 1.60
N ASN A 136 -11.39 16.44 2.39
CA ASN A 136 -11.58 15.87 3.73
C ASN A 136 -11.94 14.39 3.65
N LYS A 137 -12.82 14.00 2.71
CA LYS A 137 -13.12 12.57 2.51
C LYS A 137 -11.91 11.76 2.07
N LEU A 138 -11.04 12.34 1.24
CA LEU A 138 -9.78 11.67 0.90
C LEU A 138 -8.88 11.56 2.13
N ALA A 139 -8.76 12.62 2.92
CA ALA A 139 -7.98 12.63 4.15
C ALA A 139 -8.49 11.58 5.15
N ASP A 140 -9.81 11.44 5.33
CA ASP A 140 -10.41 10.41 6.20
C ASP A 140 -10.00 9.00 5.77
N ILE A 141 -10.00 8.72 4.46
CA ILE A 141 -9.54 7.43 3.92
C ILE A 141 -8.05 7.23 4.20
N LEU A 142 -7.21 8.24 3.91
CA LEU A 142 -5.77 8.13 4.15
C LEU A 142 -5.42 7.97 5.64
N GLU A 143 -6.18 8.62 6.53
CA GLU A 143 -6.08 8.46 7.98
C GLU A 143 -6.50 7.05 8.42
N GLU A 144 -7.59 6.49 7.86
CA GLU A 144 -8.01 5.10 8.12
C GLU A 144 -6.95 4.08 7.65
N LEU A 145 -6.20 4.41 6.59
CA LEU A 145 -5.07 3.62 6.13
C LEU A 145 -3.79 3.86 6.93
N ASP A 146 -3.75 4.85 7.82
CA ASP A 146 -2.55 5.29 8.55
C ASP A 146 -1.39 5.68 7.63
N TYR A 147 -1.70 6.40 6.54
CA TYR A 147 -0.69 6.91 5.60
C TYR A 147 -0.91 8.38 5.27
N SER A 148 0.20 9.09 5.06
CA SER A 148 0.14 10.43 4.46
C SER A 148 -0.15 10.37 2.96
N ASP A 149 -0.61 11.48 2.40
CA ASP A 149 -0.79 11.63 0.96
C ASP A 149 0.53 11.44 0.19
N GLN A 150 1.64 11.87 0.76
CA GLN A 150 2.96 11.68 0.18
C GLN A 150 3.39 10.20 0.17
N GLU A 151 3.24 9.48 1.28
CA GLU A 151 3.63 8.06 1.37
C GLU A 151 2.84 7.20 0.38
N ILE A 152 1.55 7.48 0.22
CA ILE A 152 0.70 6.78 -0.75
C ILE A 152 1.12 7.09 -2.18
N LEU A 153 1.46 8.34 -2.49
CA LEU A 153 1.98 8.70 -3.82
C LEU A 153 3.32 8.02 -4.12
N GLU A 154 4.24 7.98 -3.14
CA GLU A 154 5.53 7.29 -3.25
C GLU A 154 5.35 5.79 -3.50
N PHE A 155 4.48 5.15 -2.71
CA PHE A 155 4.18 3.73 -2.88
C PHE A 155 3.55 3.44 -4.24
N VAL A 156 2.56 4.23 -4.67
CA VAL A 156 1.88 4.00 -5.95
C VAL A 156 2.84 4.18 -7.13
N GLN A 157 3.73 5.17 -7.07
CA GLN A 157 4.78 5.35 -8.07
C GLN A 157 5.74 4.16 -8.07
N TRP A 158 6.22 3.72 -6.90
CA TRP A 158 7.09 2.54 -6.79
C TRP A 158 6.41 1.27 -7.32
N TYR A 159 5.15 1.05 -6.98
CA TYR A 159 4.38 -0.11 -7.41
C TYR A 159 4.27 -0.13 -8.93
N HIS A 160 3.97 1.03 -9.54
CA HIS A 160 3.94 1.18 -10.99
C HIS A 160 5.29 0.90 -11.65
N ASP A 161 6.38 1.43 -11.10
CA ASP A 161 7.71 1.31 -11.69
C ASP A 161 8.35 -0.09 -11.52
N ASN A 162 7.97 -0.87 -10.51
CA ASN A 162 8.67 -2.12 -10.12
C ASN A 162 7.84 -3.40 -10.27
N LYS A 163 6.52 -3.30 -10.40
CA LYS A 163 5.63 -4.48 -10.50
C LYS A 163 5.07 -4.67 -11.92
N GLU A 164 5.55 -3.90 -12.90
CA GLU A 164 5.43 -4.17 -14.35
C GLU A 164 6.34 -5.34 -14.78
#